data_AF-A0A8N5EY15-F1
#
_entry.id   AF-A0A8N5EY15-F1
#
_cell.length_a   1.000
_cell.length_b   1.000
_cell.length_c   1.000
_cell.angle_alpha   90.00
_cell.angle_beta   90.00
_cell.angle_gamma   90.00
#
_symmetry.space_group_name_H-M   'P 1'
#
loop_
_entity.id
_entity.type
_entity.pdbx_description
1 polymer ?
#
loop_
_entity_poly.entity_id
_entity_poly.type
_entity_poly.pdbx_seq_one_letter_code
_entity_poly.pdbx_strand_id
1 'polypeptide(L)'
;MEESEELLLAGHHDLPAELLEQGTAAHGTGQDDGFYLKIDFKKVCGGTVKDSSPPGRPHSECQPPLKLWAGVDQEETRKQRQSEFLRCRRLCMALERERVRQRQRQQDRQQRVSQIKRQKENQRRAEEQRMRDMAEQREPSPGEGTWAALAQLQLQERRVRDRQQRDKEHVRYVEALRAQMKEKVKLCNIDLPPLCSCGSDFWDSHPDTCANNCVFYKNHKAYSQVLHSVISSCAPAATRSLQDLAALCARSGKRL
;
A
#
# COMPACT_ATOMS: atom_id res chain seq x y z
N MET A 1 -9.28 -28.39 22.02
CA MET A 1 -10.19 -27.29 22.41
C MET A 1 -9.65 -26.06 21.72
N GLU A 2 -10.45 -25.55 20.78
CA GLU A 2 -10.24 -24.33 20.03
C GLU A 2 -10.31 -23.11 20.96
N GLU A 3 -9.38 -22.17 20.81
CA GLU A 3 -9.64 -20.76 21.14
C GLU A 3 -9.19 -19.94 19.93
N SER A 4 -10.19 -19.49 19.17
CA SER A 4 -10.04 -18.62 18.01
C SER A 4 -9.94 -17.17 18.52
N GLU A 5 -8.76 -16.58 18.44
CA GLU A 5 -8.58 -15.14 18.68
C GLU A 5 -9.07 -14.35 17.46
N GLU A 6 -10.33 -13.90 17.51
CA GLU A 6 -10.94 -13.00 16.54
C GLU A 6 -10.44 -11.56 16.79
N LEU A 7 -9.36 -11.17 16.12
CA LEU A 7 -8.86 -9.79 16.08
C LEU A 7 -9.82 -8.92 15.24
N LEU A 8 -10.71 -8.19 15.93
CA LEU A 8 -11.54 -7.15 15.33
C LEU A 8 -10.66 -5.95 14.91
N LEU A 9 -10.26 -5.93 13.65
CA LEU A 9 -9.67 -4.73 13.04
C LEU A 9 -10.78 -3.71 12.78
N ALA A 10 -10.90 -2.72 13.67
CA ALA A 10 -11.72 -1.54 13.45
C ALA A 10 -11.15 -0.73 12.27
N GLY A 11 -11.81 -0.85 11.11
CA GLY A 11 -11.51 -0.03 9.94
C GLY A 11 -11.96 1.41 10.17
N HIS A 12 -11.02 2.32 10.35
CA HIS A 12 -11.27 3.75 10.23
C HIS A 12 -11.53 4.07 8.75
N HIS A 13 -12.80 4.27 8.41
CA HIS A 13 -13.19 4.87 7.14
C HIS A 13 -13.34 6.38 7.35
N ASP A 14 -12.44 7.16 6.76
CA ASP A 14 -12.61 8.61 6.68
C ASP A 14 -13.84 8.92 5.82
N LEU A 15 -14.85 9.51 6.44
CA LEU A 15 -16.05 10.01 5.77
C LEU A 15 -15.69 11.18 4.84
N PRO A 16 -16.35 11.33 3.69
CA PRO A 16 -16.11 12.44 2.77
C PRO A 16 -16.27 13.80 3.48
N ALA A 17 -15.34 14.73 3.20
CA ALA A 17 -15.21 16.04 3.84
C ALA A 17 -16.44 16.97 3.72
N GLU A 18 -17.48 16.58 2.99
CA GLU A 18 -18.68 17.39 2.75
C GLU A 18 -19.71 17.35 3.90
N LEU A 19 -19.44 16.60 4.98
CA LEU A 19 -20.32 16.49 6.16
C LEU A 19 -19.76 17.15 7.44
N LEU A 20 -18.62 17.85 7.36
CA LEU A 20 -17.91 18.41 8.52
C LEU A 20 -18.29 19.88 8.86
N GLU A 21 -19.21 20.51 8.14
CA GLU A 21 -19.59 21.92 8.40
C GLU A 21 -20.92 22.12 9.14
N GLN A 22 -21.46 21.09 9.81
CA GLN A 22 -22.62 21.27 10.68
C GLN A 22 -22.46 20.48 11.98
N GLY A 23 -21.53 20.94 12.81
CA GLY A 23 -21.18 20.27 14.05
C GLY A 23 -20.73 21.23 15.16
N THR A 24 -21.51 22.25 15.49
CA THR A 24 -21.43 22.91 16.80
C THR A 24 -22.82 23.26 17.33
N ALA A 25 -23.49 22.32 17.99
CA ALA A 25 -24.39 22.61 19.10
C ALA A 25 -24.69 21.31 19.86
N ALA A 26 -24.59 21.40 21.18
CA ALA A 26 -24.60 20.32 22.14
C ALA A 26 -25.96 19.61 22.29
N HIS A 27 -25.88 18.42 22.88
CA HIS A 27 -26.99 17.56 23.34
C HIS A 27 -28.16 18.32 23.97
N GLY A 28 -29.37 17.95 23.54
CA GLY A 28 -30.64 18.24 24.20
C GLY A 28 -31.64 17.09 23.93
N THR A 29 -32.21 16.59 25.01
CA THR A 29 -33.17 15.49 25.17
C THR A 29 -34.42 15.55 24.27
N GLY A 30 -35.05 14.38 24.07
CA GLY A 30 -36.10 14.14 23.09
C GLY A 30 -37.45 14.84 23.25
N GLN A 31 -38.15 14.97 22.13
CA GLN A 31 -39.60 14.94 21.88
C GLN A 31 -39.79 15.12 20.36
N ASP A 32 -40.36 14.14 19.66
CA ASP A 32 -41.72 14.13 19.09
C ASP A 32 -41.94 15.10 17.90
N ASP A 33 -42.88 14.73 17.03
CA ASP A 33 -43.55 15.56 16.01
C ASP A 33 -43.17 15.33 14.53
N GLY A 34 -43.42 14.11 14.05
CA GLY A 34 -43.52 13.76 12.63
C GLY A 34 -44.95 13.85 12.07
N PHE A 35 -45.54 15.05 12.07
CA PHE A 35 -46.47 15.60 11.06
C PHE A 35 -47.65 14.74 10.55
N TYR A 36 -48.66 14.49 11.40
CA TYR A 36 -50.02 14.21 10.90
C TYR A 36 -50.72 15.55 10.57
N LEU A 37 -51.04 15.80 9.29
CA LEU A 37 -51.97 16.89 8.95
C LEU A 37 -53.37 16.56 9.48
N LYS A 38 -53.70 17.15 10.62
CA LYS A 38 -55.05 17.16 11.16
C LYS A 38 -55.87 18.20 10.39
N ILE A 39 -56.73 17.74 9.50
CA ILE A 39 -57.67 18.62 8.78
C ILE A 39 -58.86 18.87 9.70
N ASP A 40 -58.86 20.03 10.37
CA ASP A 40 -60.00 20.47 11.17
C ASP A 40 -61.03 21.19 10.27
N PHE A 41 -62.23 20.61 10.15
CA PHE A 41 -63.36 21.25 9.48
C PHE A 41 -63.93 22.35 10.37
N LYS A 42 -63.62 23.61 10.05
CA LYS A 42 -64.20 24.78 10.71
C LYS A 42 -65.70 24.85 10.40
N LYS A 43 -66.53 24.56 11.40
CA LYS A 43 -67.99 24.71 11.37
C LYS A 43 -68.33 26.20 11.41
N VAL A 44 -68.79 26.77 10.30
CA VAL A 44 -69.26 28.16 10.25
C VAL A 44 -70.78 28.14 10.38
N CYS A 45 -71.28 28.56 11.54
CA CYS A 45 -72.69 28.93 11.73
C CYS A 45 -72.76 30.27 12.47
N GLY A 46 -73.59 31.18 11.96
CA GLY A 46 -74.23 32.23 12.77
C GLY A 46 -73.73 33.66 12.58
N GLY A 47 -74.00 34.28 11.44
CA GLY A 47 -73.97 35.74 11.30
C GLY A 47 -75.36 36.32 11.55
N THR A 48 -75.67 36.69 12.80
CA THR A 48 -76.86 37.47 13.15
C THR A 48 -76.50 38.95 13.02
N VAL A 49 -76.94 39.61 11.95
CA VAL A 49 -76.79 41.06 11.78
C VAL A 49 -77.93 41.75 12.54
N LYS A 50 -77.56 42.64 13.45
CA LYS A 50 -78.44 43.50 14.24
C LYS A 50 -78.31 44.90 13.64
N ASP A 51 -79.32 45.34 12.89
CA ASP A 51 -79.39 46.71 12.36
C ASP A 51 -80.53 47.50 12.99
N SER A 52 -80.18 48.72 13.40
CA SER A 52 -81.01 49.74 14.01
C SER A 52 -81.94 50.38 12.96
N SER A 53 -83.19 50.63 13.33
CA SER A 53 -84.20 51.33 12.49
C SER A 53 -84.12 52.86 12.62
N PRO A 54 -84.71 53.62 11.68
CA PRO A 54 -85.60 54.74 12.05
C PRO A 54 -86.96 54.71 11.29
N PRO A 55 -87.97 55.52 11.70
CA PRO A 55 -89.39 55.18 11.57
C PRO A 55 -90.13 55.83 10.38
N GLY A 56 -91.18 55.13 9.89
CA GLY A 56 -92.22 55.68 9.01
C GLY A 56 -93.04 54.58 8.30
N ARG A 57 -94.26 54.30 8.78
CA ARG A 57 -95.27 53.34 8.24
C ARG A 57 -96.17 54.03 7.17
N PRO A 58 -97.07 53.35 6.39
CA PRO A 58 -97.82 52.12 6.74
C PRO A 58 -98.07 51.03 5.66
N HIS A 59 -98.32 49.82 6.16
CA HIS A 59 -99.20 48.74 5.65
C HIS A 59 -99.03 48.19 4.21
N SER A 60 -98.50 46.97 4.12
CA SER A 60 -99.12 45.91 3.29
C SER A 60 -98.72 44.52 3.82
N GLU A 61 -99.72 43.85 4.39
CA GLU A 61 -100.00 42.40 4.42
C GLU A 61 -98.84 41.40 4.60
N CYS A 62 -98.95 40.68 5.72
CA CYS A 62 -98.27 39.43 6.02
C CYS A 62 -98.33 38.44 4.85
N GLN A 63 -97.16 38.13 4.28
CA GLN A 63 -96.87 36.77 3.82
C GLN A 63 -95.55 36.31 4.41
N PRO A 64 -95.49 35.16 5.11
CA PRO A 64 -94.21 34.55 5.40
C PRO A 64 -93.59 34.14 4.07
N PRO A 65 -92.27 34.32 3.84
CA PRO A 65 -91.63 33.76 2.67
C PRO A 65 -91.93 32.27 2.64
N LEU A 66 -92.66 31.85 1.60
CA LEU A 66 -92.89 30.46 1.29
C LEU A 66 -91.56 29.71 1.43
N LYS A 67 -91.46 28.85 2.45
CA LYS A 67 -90.37 27.88 2.64
C LYS A 67 -90.47 26.79 1.56
N LEU A 68 -90.46 27.19 0.29
CA LEU A 68 -90.63 26.33 -0.88
C LEU A 68 -89.29 26.11 -1.64
N TRP A 69 -88.16 26.50 -1.04
CA TRP A 69 -86.82 26.32 -1.62
C TRP A 69 -85.88 25.44 -0.79
N ALA A 70 -86.30 25.00 0.41
CA ALA A 70 -85.49 24.17 1.30
C ALA A 70 -85.16 22.77 0.71
N GLY A 71 -85.99 22.28 -0.21
CA GLY A 71 -85.76 20.99 -0.89
C GLY A 71 -84.75 21.08 -2.04
N VAL A 72 -84.72 22.21 -2.78
CA VAL A 72 -83.81 22.43 -3.92
C VAL A 72 -82.38 22.61 -3.43
N ASP A 73 -82.17 23.39 -2.36
CA ASP A 73 -80.87 23.59 -1.71
C ASP A 73 -80.31 22.26 -1.13
N GLN A 74 -81.19 21.39 -0.61
CA GLN A 74 -80.82 20.06 -0.14
C GLN A 74 -80.43 19.10 -1.28
N GLU A 75 -81.12 19.16 -2.42
CA GLU A 75 -80.80 18.36 -3.60
C GLU A 75 -79.47 18.80 -4.24
N GLU A 76 -79.24 20.11 -4.35
CA GLU A 76 -77.98 20.68 -4.83
C GLU A 76 -76.82 20.31 -3.90
N THR A 77 -77.02 20.40 -2.58
CA THR A 77 -76.02 19.95 -1.60
C THR A 77 -75.72 18.46 -1.74
N ARG A 78 -76.73 17.61 -2.01
CA ARG A 78 -76.53 16.17 -2.26
C ARG A 78 -75.74 15.93 -3.55
N LYS A 79 -76.03 16.66 -4.62
CA LYS A 79 -75.27 16.60 -5.90
C LYS A 79 -73.82 17.05 -5.72
N GLN A 80 -73.58 18.12 -4.96
CA GLN A 80 -72.22 18.59 -4.63
C GLN A 80 -71.45 17.52 -3.86
N ARG A 81 -72.03 16.95 -2.79
CA ARG A 81 -71.41 15.85 -2.03
C ARG A 81 -71.11 14.63 -2.89
N GLN A 82 -72.01 14.27 -3.80
CA GLN A 82 -71.78 13.16 -4.73
C GLN A 82 -70.66 13.48 -5.72
N SER A 83 -70.60 14.71 -6.25
CA SER A 83 -69.53 15.17 -7.14
C SER A 83 -68.17 15.17 -6.45
N GLU A 84 -68.10 15.69 -5.22
CA GLU A 84 -66.91 15.66 -4.37
C GLU A 84 -66.47 14.23 -4.06
N PHE A 85 -67.40 13.36 -3.68
CA PHE A 85 -67.10 11.94 -3.45
C PHE A 85 -66.49 11.29 -4.70
N LEU A 86 -67.07 11.51 -5.88
CA LEU A 86 -66.56 10.97 -7.14
C LEU A 86 -65.19 11.57 -7.50
N ARG A 87 -64.96 12.86 -7.23
CA ARG A 87 -63.66 13.52 -7.39
C ARG A 87 -62.60 12.90 -6.48
N CYS A 88 -62.90 12.75 -5.19
CA CYS A 88 -62.02 12.11 -4.21
C CYS A 88 -61.72 10.66 -4.61
N ARG A 89 -62.74 9.87 -4.99
CA ARG A 89 -62.57 8.49 -5.46
C ARG A 89 -61.64 8.40 -6.67
N ARG A 90 -61.80 9.28 -7.68
CA ARG A 90 -60.91 9.33 -8.85
C ARG A 90 -59.48 9.64 -8.48
N LEU A 91 -59.27 10.60 -7.57
CA LEU A 91 -57.93 10.97 -7.10
C LEU A 91 -57.27 9.81 -6.35
N CYS A 92 -57.96 9.18 -5.41
CA CYS A 92 -57.41 8.03 -4.67
C CYS A 92 -56.99 6.90 -5.62
N MET A 93 -57.82 6.57 -6.60
CA MET A 93 -57.46 5.56 -7.61
C MET A 93 -56.26 5.97 -8.47
N ALA A 94 -56.11 7.26 -8.78
CA ALA A 94 -54.96 7.77 -9.53
C ALA A 94 -53.67 7.70 -8.72
N LEU A 95 -53.73 8.09 -7.44
CA LEU A 95 -52.60 7.98 -6.51
C LEU A 95 -52.18 6.53 -6.31
N GLU A 96 -53.13 5.61 -6.17
CA GLU A 96 -52.81 4.19 -6.01
C GLU A 96 -52.14 3.61 -7.26
N ARG A 97 -52.64 3.95 -8.45
CA ARG A 97 -51.98 3.57 -9.71
C ARG A 97 -50.56 4.11 -9.80
N GLU A 98 -50.34 5.36 -9.39
CA GLU A 98 -49.00 5.95 -9.43
C GLU A 98 -48.06 5.30 -8.40
N ARG A 99 -48.56 4.98 -7.20
CA ARG A 99 -47.80 4.20 -6.19
C ARG A 99 -47.40 2.82 -6.72
N VAL A 100 -48.31 2.11 -7.39
CA VAL A 100 -48.00 0.80 -8.01
C VAL A 100 -46.94 0.95 -9.10
N ARG A 101 -47.06 1.96 -9.97
CA ARG A 101 -46.04 2.24 -11.01
C ARG A 101 -44.68 2.58 -10.41
N GLN A 102 -44.65 3.39 -9.34
CA GLN A 102 -43.40 3.72 -8.64
C GLN A 102 -42.77 2.47 -8.01
N ARG A 103 -43.56 1.64 -7.33
CA ARG A 103 -43.09 0.38 -6.74
C ARG A 103 -42.53 -0.55 -7.81
N GLN A 104 -43.22 -0.71 -8.94
CA GLN A 104 -42.74 -1.52 -10.06
C GLN A 104 -41.40 -1.01 -10.59
N ARG A 105 -41.29 0.31 -10.87
CA ARG A 105 -40.03 0.92 -11.34
C ARG A 105 -38.89 0.73 -10.33
N GLN A 106 -39.19 0.78 -9.03
CA GLN A 106 -38.19 0.55 -7.98
C GLN A 106 -37.73 -0.91 -7.97
N GLN A 107 -38.66 -1.87 -8.05
CA GLN A 107 -38.33 -3.29 -8.13
C GLN A 107 -37.49 -3.61 -9.37
N ASP A 108 -37.86 -3.09 -10.54
CA ASP A 108 -37.11 -3.28 -11.78
C ASP A 108 -35.68 -2.72 -11.66
N ARG A 109 -35.52 -1.53 -11.04
CA ARG A 109 -34.19 -0.95 -10.76
C ARG A 109 -33.39 -1.83 -9.81
N GLN A 110 -33.99 -2.32 -8.73
CA GLN A 110 -33.33 -3.20 -7.77
C GLN A 110 -32.89 -4.52 -8.43
N GLN A 111 -33.73 -5.11 -9.28
CA GLN A 111 -33.41 -6.31 -10.04
C GLN A 111 -32.24 -6.08 -11.02
N ARG A 112 -32.24 -4.96 -11.75
CA ARG A 112 -31.11 -4.61 -12.64
C ARG A 112 -29.81 -4.45 -11.86
N VAL A 113 -29.85 -3.74 -10.73
CA VAL A 113 -28.66 -3.53 -9.89
C VAL A 113 -28.16 -4.86 -9.31
N SER A 114 -29.05 -5.72 -8.82
CA SER A 114 -28.64 -7.03 -8.29
C SER A 114 -28.08 -7.94 -9.38
N GLN A 115 -28.63 -7.91 -10.59
CA GLN A 115 -28.11 -8.64 -11.75
C GLN A 115 -26.71 -8.15 -12.13
N ILE A 116 -26.51 -6.82 -12.21
CA ILE A 116 -25.19 -6.23 -12.52
C ILE A 116 -24.17 -6.63 -11.44
N LYS A 117 -24.53 -6.52 -10.15
CA LYS A 117 -23.66 -6.92 -9.03
C LYS A 117 -23.25 -8.39 -9.15
N ARG A 118 -24.20 -9.28 -9.42
CA ARG A 118 -23.94 -10.72 -9.62
C ARG A 118 -23.03 -10.97 -10.82
N GLN A 119 -23.26 -10.29 -11.95
CA GLN A 119 -22.42 -10.43 -13.14
C GLN A 119 -20.99 -9.96 -12.88
N LYS A 120 -20.80 -8.80 -12.23
CA LYS A 120 -19.48 -8.26 -11.88
C LYS A 120 -18.74 -9.16 -10.89
N GLU A 121 -19.43 -9.71 -9.90
CA GLU A 121 -18.89 -10.68 -8.95
C GLU A 121 -18.41 -11.94 -9.68
N ASN A 122 -19.23 -12.50 -10.57
CA ASN A 122 -18.86 -13.67 -11.37
C ASN A 122 -17.66 -13.39 -12.27
N GLN A 123 -17.60 -12.20 -12.88
CA GLN A 123 -16.45 -11.77 -13.67
C GLN A 123 -15.17 -11.71 -12.81
N ARG A 124 -15.25 -11.13 -11.61
CA ARG A 124 -14.11 -11.07 -10.69
C ARG A 124 -13.62 -12.46 -10.32
N ARG A 125 -14.53 -13.37 -9.94
CA ARG A 125 -14.19 -14.76 -9.59
C ARG A 125 -13.58 -15.52 -10.77
N ALA A 126 -14.10 -15.33 -11.99
CA ALA A 126 -13.55 -15.96 -13.18
C ALA A 126 -12.13 -15.45 -13.48
N GLU A 127 -11.87 -14.16 -13.29
CA GLU A 127 -10.53 -13.60 -13.43
C GLU A 127 -9.57 -14.10 -12.33
N GLU A 128 -10.02 -14.09 -11.07
CA GLU A 128 -9.25 -14.65 -9.95
C GLU A 128 -8.90 -16.13 -10.19
N GLN A 129 -9.84 -16.92 -10.70
CA GLN A 129 -9.58 -18.32 -11.05
C GLN A 129 -8.59 -18.43 -12.21
N ARG A 130 -8.75 -17.64 -13.28
CA ARG A 130 -7.78 -17.60 -14.39
C ARG A 130 -6.37 -17.29 -13.90
N MET A 131 -6.23 -16.31 -13.00
CA MET A 131 -4.95 -15.93 -12.43
C MET A 131 -4.34 -17.05 -11.59
N ARG A 132 -5.17 -17.78 -10.81
CA ARG A 132 -4.72 -18.96 -10.06
C ARG A 132 -4.28 -20.09 -10.97
N ASP A 133 -5.09 -20.43 -11.97
CA ASP A 133 -4.78 -21.49 -12.94
C ASP A 133 -3.49 -21.16 -13.72
N MET A 134 -3.31 -19.88 -14.09
CA MET A 134 -2.07 -19.40 -14.72
C MET A 134 -0.88 -19.46 -13.76
N ALA A 135 -1.07 -19.14 -12.47
CA ALA A 135 -0.02 -19.27 -11.47
C ALA A 135 0.36 -20.74 -11.23
N GLU A 136 -0.62 -21.65 -11.15
CA GLU A 136 -0.40 -23.10 -11.01
C GLU A 136 0.28 -23.71 -12.24
N GLN A 137 -0.03 -23.23 -13.45
CA GLN A 137 0.69 -23.65 -14.67
C GLN A 137 2.08 -23.02 -14.78
N ARG A 138 2.25 -21.80 -14.27
CA ARG A 138 3.53 -21.07 -14.32
C ARG A 138 4.49 -21.50 -13.23
N GLU A 139 3.99 -21.95 -12.09
CA GLU A 139 4.72 -22.79 -11.15
C GLU A 139 4.97 -24.11 -11.87
N PRO A 140 6.16 -24.33 -12.45
CA PRO A 140 6.49 -25.69 -12.80
C PRO A 140 6.43 -26.41 -11.45
N SER A 141 5.73 -27.55 -11.37
CA SER A 141 6.01 -28.54 -10.31
C SER A 141 7.51 -28.48 -10.06
N PRO A 142 8.00 -28.19 -8.83
CA PRO A 142 9.41 -28.08 -8.55
C PRO A 142 10.06 -29.44 -8.83
N GLY A 143 10.29 -29.73 -10.09
CA GLY A 143 11.00 -30.89 -10.54
C GLY A 143 12.37 -30.76 -9.93
N GLU A 144 12.94 -31.88 -9.54
CA GLU A 144 14.25 -32.02 -8.90
C GLU A 144 15.32 -31.13 -9.56
N GLY A 145 15.18 -30.80 -10.86
CA GLY A 145 16.02 -29.85 -11.60
C GLY A 145 16.03 -28.38 -11.10
N THR A 146 14.93 -27.84 -10.56
CA THR A 146 14.88 -26.45 -10.06
C THR A 146 15.61 -26.30 -8.72
N TRP A 147 15.41 -27.25 -7.81
CA TRP A 147 16.16 -27.35 -6.56
C TRP A 147 17.64 -27.65 -6.80
N ALA A 148 17.95 -28.53 -7.76
CA ALA A 148 19.34 -28.79 -8.16
C ALA A 148 20.02 -27.53 -8.74
N ALA A 149 19.31 -26.73 -9.55
CA ALA A 149 19.85 -25.48 -10.09
C ALA A 149 20.13 -24.45 -8.99
N LEU A 150 19.23 -24.28 -8.01
CA LEU A 150 19.44 -23.40 -6.85
C LEU A 150 20.64 -23.88 -6.00
N ALA A 151 20.74 -25.18 -5.74
CA ALA A 151 21.86 -25.76 -5.01
C ALA A 151 23.20 -25.55 -5.75
N GLN A 152 23.20 -25.67 -7.08
CA GLN A 152 24.37 -25.43 -7.92
C GLN A 152 24.83 -23.96 -7.86
N LEU A 153 23.89 -23.00 -7.90
CA LEU A 153 24.20 -21.57 -7.77
C LEU A 153 24.77 -21.25 -6.39
N GLN A 154 24.19 -21.78 -5.32
CA GLN A 154 24.74 -21.60 -3.96
C GLN A 154 26.14 -22.17 -3.81
N LEU A 155 26.40 -23.34 -4.41
CA LEU A 155 27.73 -23.94 -4.42
C LEU A 155 28.74 -23.08 -5.21
N GLN A 156 28.32 -22.52 -6.34
CA GLN A 156 29.15 -21.62 -7.12
C GLN A 156 29.48 -20.33 -6.34
N GLU A 157 28.50 -19.75 -5.65
CA GLU A 157 28.72 -18.57 -4.82
C GLU A 157 29.73 -18.83 -3.69
N ARG A 158 29.60 -19.97 -3.00
CA ARG A 158 30.58 -20.39 -1.97
C ARG A 158 31.98 -20.52 -2.55
N ARG A 159 32.12 -21.15 -3.73
CA ARG A 159 33.42 -21.29 -4.42
C ARG A 159 34.04 -19.94 -4.79
N VAL A 160 33.22 -18.96 -5.20
CA VAL A 160 33.71 -17.61 -5.52
C VAL A 160 34.17 -16.89 -4.24
N ARG A 161 33.41 -17.00 -3.15
CA ARG A 161 33.79 -16.43 -1.85
C ARG A 161 35.09 -17.03 -1.33
N ASP A 162 35.25 -18.35 -1.39
CA ASP A 162 36.47 -19.04 -0.97
C ASP A 162 37.68 -18.62 -1.80
N ARG A 163 37.53 -18.47 -3.13
CA ARG A 163 38.60 -17.95 -3.99
C ARG A 163 39.01 -16.54 -3.60
N GLN A 164 38.03 -15.64 -3.43
CA GLN A 164 38.31 -14.27 -2.99
C GLN A 164 39.02 -14.22 -1.62
N GLN A 165 38.65 -15.11 -0.70
CA GLN A 165 39.32 -15.19 0.60
C GLN A 165 40.77 -15.66 0.44
N ARG A 166 41.02 -16.70 -0.36
CA ARG A 166 42.38 -17.18 -0.66
C ARG A 166 43.22 -16.10 -1.33
N ASP A 167 42.65 -15.33 -2.25
CA ASP A 167 43.34 -14.22 -2.93
C ASP A 167 43.72 -13.12 -1.92
N LYS A 168 42.84 -12.78 -0.97
CA LYS A 168 43.14 -11.83 0.12
C LYS A 168 44.23 -12.34 1.06
N GLU A 169 44.22 -13.62 1.39
CA GLU A 169 45.27 -14.25 2.21
C GLU A 169 46.60 -14.28 1.45
N HIS A 170 46.58 -14.59 0.16
CA HIS A 170 47.76 -14.57 -0.70
C HIS A 170 48.38 -13.17 -0.81
N VAL A 171 47.57 -12.12 -1.01
CA VAL A 171 48.05 -10.72 -1.01
C VAL A 171 48.71 -10.39 0.32
N ARG A 172 48.07 -10.70 1.46
CA ARG A 172 48.63 -10.47 2.80
C ARG A 172 49.95 -11.21 3.00
N TYR A 173 50.06 -12.45 2.53
CA TYR A 173 51.28 -13.24 2.59
C TYR A 173 52.42 -12.62 1.76
N VAL A 174 52.13 -12.20 0.52
CA VAL A 174 53.13 -11.56 -0.36
C VAL A 174 53.59 -10.20 0.21
N GLU A 175 52.68 -9.41 0.77
CA GLU A 175 53.02 -8.15 1.44
C GLU A 175 53.91 -8.38 2.67
N ALA A 176 53.61 -9.39 3.49
CA ALA A 176 54.43 -9.77 4.64
C ALA A 176 55.84 -10.22 4.21
N LEU A 177 55.94 -11.04 3.15
CA LEU A 177 57.23 -11.41 2.55
C LEU A 177 58.02 -10.19 2.05
N ARG A 178 57.34 -9.24 1.40
CA ARG A 178 57.96 -8.00 0.93
C ARG A 178 58.48 -7.18 2.11
N ALA A 179 57.72 -7.05 3.19
CA ALA A 179 58.14 -6.36 4.40
C ALA A 179 59.34 -7.03 5.07
N GLN A 180 59.34 -8.36 5.16
CA GLN A 180 60.46 -9.13 5.69
C GLN A 180 61.74 -8.91 4.85
N MET A 181 61.62 -8.89 3.52
CA MET A 181 62.78 -8.64 2.65
C MET A 181 63.28 -7.20 2.77
N LYS A 182 62.37 -6.21 2.87
CA LYS A 182 62.72 -4.81 3.15
C LYS A 182 63.55 -4.70 4.43
N GLU A 183 63.16 -5.39 5.49
CA GLU A 183 63.89 -5.41 6.76
C GLU A 183 65.26 -6.08 6.63
N LYS A 184 65.33 -7.23 5.95
CA LYS A 184 66.61 -7.92 5.70
C LYS A 184 67.61 -7.06 4.92
N VAL A 185 67.14 -6.36 3.88
CA VAL A 185 67.95 -5.43 3.09
C VAL A 185 68.49 -4.29 3.97
N LYS A 186 67.62 -3.72 4.83
CA LYS A 186 68.03 -2.69 5.81
C LYS A 186 69.09 -3.21 6.78
N LEU A 187 68.92 -4.43 7.31
CA LEU A 187 69.91 -5.05 8.22
C LEU A 187 71.26 -5.31 7.54
N CYS A 188 71.26 -5.55 6.23
CA CYS A 188 72.50 -5.65 5.45
C CYS A 188 73.14 -4.29 5.13
N ASN A 189 72.52 -3.17 5.54
CA ASN A 189 72.90 -1.80 5.19
C ASN A 189 73.04 -1.61 3.66
N ILE A 190 72.14 -2.22 2.89
CA ILE A 190 72.09 -2.07 1.44
C ILE A 190 70.96 -1.10 1.10
N ASP A 191 71.31 0.07 0.56
CA ASP A 191 70.34 0.99 0.00
C ASP A 191 70.10 0.66 -1.46
N LEU A 192 68.86 0.27 -1.79
CA LEU A 192 68.47 -0.07 -3.15
C LEU A 192 67.94 1.16 -3.88
N PRO A 193 68.48 1.50 -5.07
CA PRO A 193 67.94 2.59 -5.88
C PRO A 193 66.54 2.23 -6.40
N PRO A 194 65.70 3.23 -6.74
CA PRO A 194 64.41 2.98 -7.37
C PRO A 194 64.59 2.20 -8.68
N LEU A 195 63.72 1.21 -8.90
CA LEU A 195 63.76 0.36 -10.10
C LEU A 195 63.48 1.15 -11.37
N CYS A 196 62.57 2.12 -11.29
CA CYS A 196 62.21 2.98 -12.39
C CYS A 196 61.68 4.32 -11.88
N SER A 197 61.48 5.27 -12.78
CA SER A 197 60.97 6.61 -12.46
C SER A 197 59.50 6.64 -12.03
N CYS A 198 58.79 5.51 -12.03
CA CYS A 198 57.38 5.47 -11.59
C CYS A 198 57.22 5.42 -10.06
N GLY A 199 58.28 5.12 -9.32
CA GLY A 199 58.24 5.01 -7.86
C GLY A 199 59.45 5.68 -7.20
N SER A 200 59.27 6.10 -5.94
CA SER A 200 60.33 6.67 -5.11
C SER A 200 61.28 5.61 -4.58
N ASP A 201 60.74 4.47 -4.14
CA ASP A 201 61.52 3.36 -3.60
C ASP A 201 61.62 2.20 -4.60
N PHE A 202 62.67 1.39 -4.43
CA PHE A 202 62.83 0.11 -5.16
C PHE A 202 61.55 -0.74 -5.15
N TRP A 203 60.80 -0.71 -4.05
CA TRP A 203 59.65 -1.57 -3.80
C TRP A 203 58.31 -1.03 -4.29
N ASP A 204 58.27 0.21 -4.80
CA ASP A 204 57.05 0.88 -5.26
C ASP A 204 56.72 0.54 -6.72
N SER A 205 57.70 0.08 -7.48
CA SER A 205 57.52 -0.32 -8.88
C SER A 205 56.79 -1.66 -8.96
N HIS A 206 55.74 -1.76 -9.80
CA HIS A 206 55.02 -3.01 -10.04
C HIS A 206 54.59 -3.14 -11.51
N PRO A 207 54.72 -4.34 -12.13
CA PRO A 207 54.38 -4.51 -13.55
C PRO A 207 52.94 -4.14 -13.91
N ASP A 208 52.00 -4.32 -12.98
CA ASP A 208 50.58 -4.03 -13.20
C ASP A 208 50.19 -2.57 -12.93
N THR A 209 51.02 -1.79 -12.23
CA THR A 209 50.68 -0.42 -11.81
C THR A 209 51.65 0.64 -12.32
N CYS A 210 52.80 0.26 -12.87
CA CYS A 210 53.73 1.18 -13.52
C CYS A 210 53.08 1.88 -14.73
N ALA A 211 53.61 3.04 -15.10
CA ALA A 211 53.13 3.78 -16.27
C ALA A 211 53.34 2.97 -17.56
N ASN A 212 52.48 3.17 -18.58
CA ASN A 212 52.52 2.38 -19.83
C ASN A 212 53.87 2.40 -20.55
N ASN A 213 54.63 3.50 -20.45
CA ASN A 213 55.95 3.65 -21.07
C ASN A 213 57.10 3.10 -20.20
N CYS A 214 56.80 2.57 -19.01
CA CYS A 214 57.80 2.00 -18.12
C CYS A 214 58.27 0.65 -18.64
N VAL A 215 59.59 0.40 -18.58
CA VAL A 215 60.22 -0.87 -18.97
C VAL A 215 59.66 -2.09 -18.21
N PHE A 216 59.13 -1.87 -17.00
CA PHE A 216 58.53 -2.93 -16.18
C PHE A 216 57.03 -3.12 -16.41
N TYR A 217 56.34 -2.20 -17.09
CA TYR A 217 54.90 -2.32 -17.33
C TYR A 217 54.58 -3.59 -18.13
N LYS A 218 53.69 -4.42 -17.58
CA LYS A 218 53.33 -5.76 -18.09
C LYS A 218 54.53 -6.71 -18.33
N ASN A 219 55.71 -6.40 -17.79
CA ASN A 219 56.91 -7.20 -17.96
C ASN A 219 57.31 -7.88 -16.63
N HIS A 220 56.51 -8.85 -16.21
CA HIS A 220 56.76 -9.61 -14.97
C HIS A 220 58.10 -10.36 -14.98
N LYS A 221 58.61 -10.73 -16.16
CA LYS A 221 59.90 -11.44 -16.31
C LYS A 221 61.07 -10.53 -15.95
N ALA A 222 61.12 -9.32 -16.49
CA ALA A 222 62.17 -8.36 -16.16
C ALA A 222 62.13 -7.98 -14.69
N TYR A 223 60.93 -7.73 -14.16
CA TYR A 223 60.73 -7.39 -12.76
C TYR A 223 61.19 -8.54 -11.82
N SER A 224 60.80 -9.78 -12.11
CA SER A 224 61.18 -10.93 -11.29
C SER A 224 62.68 -11.23 -11.34
N GLN A 225 63.33 -11.04 -12.49
CA GLN A 225 64.78 -11.18 -12.62
C GLN A 225 65.52 -10.19 -11.70
N VAL A 226 65.15 -8.91 -11.72
CA VAL A 226 65.80 -7.89 -10.88
C VAL A 226 65.56 -8.17 -9.40
N LEU A 227 64.33 -8.52 -9.02
CA LEU A 227 64.02 -8.94 -7.65
C LEU A 227 64.87 -10.16 -7.23
N HIS A 228 64.96 -11.18 -8.08
CA HIS A 228 65.73 -12.39 -7.77
C HIS A 228 67.21 -12.08 -7.55
N SER A 229 67.81 -11.18 -8.35
CA SER A 229 69.19 -10.75 -8.17
C SER A 229 69.43 -10.08 -6.82
N VAL A 230 68.53 -9.19 -6.39
CA VAL A 230 68.60 -8.51 -5.08
C VAL A 230 68.41 -9.49 -3.91
N ILE A 231 67.47 -10.42 -4.05
CA ILE A 231 67.24 -11.45 -3.03
C ILE A 231 68.48 -12.34 -2.89
N SER A 232 69.08 -12.71 -4.02
CA SER A 232 70.28 -13.56 -4.06
C SER A 232 71.50 -12.86 -3.46
N SER A 233 71.65 -11.54 -3.65
CA SER A 233 72.75 -10.77 -3.05
C SER A 233 72.62 -10.59 -1.54
N CYS A 234 71.41 -10.72 -0.99
CA CYS A 234 71.16 -10.65 0.47
C CYS A 234 71.26 -12.04 1.16
N ALA A 235 71.38 -13.12 0.40
CA ALA A 235 71.49 -14.48 0.94
C ALA A 235 72.76 -14.78 1.79
N PRO A 236 73.95 -14.16 1.58
CA PRO A 236 75.15 -14.59 2.30
C PRO A 236 75.27 -14.06 3.74
N ALA A 237 74.43 -13.10 4.16
CA ALA A 237 74.45 -12.59 5.54
C ALA A 237 73.58 -13.41 6.52
N ALA A 238 72.63 -14.20 6.01
CA ALA A 238 71.62 -14.89 6.83
C ALA A 238 71.94 -16.37 7.13
N THR A 239 72.77 -17.04 6.32
CA THR A 239 73.15 -18.44 6.59
C THR A 239 74.10 -18.58 7.77
N ARG A 240 74.93 -17.57 8.07
CA ARG A 240 75.82 -17.60 9.25
C ARG A 240 75.04 -17.39 10.56
N SER A 241 74.13 -16.42 10.62
CA SER A 241 73.40 -16.10 11.86
C SER A 241 72.35 -17.15 12.28
N LEU A 242 71.68 -17.79 11.32
CA LEU A 242 70.73 -18.88 11.61
C LEU A 242 71.43 -20.20 11.98
N GLN A 243 72.61 -20.49 11.39
CA GLN A 243 73.42 -21.64 11.80
C GLN A 243 74.00 -21.44 13.21
N ASP A 244 74.41 -20.21 13.55
CA ASP A 244 74.92 -19.89 14.90
C ASP A 244 73.82 -19.97 15.97
N LEU A 245 72.60 -19.50 15.68
CA LEU A 245 71.44 -19.66 16.57
C LEU A 245 71.02 -21.14 16.74
N ALA A 246 70.99 -21.91 15.65
CA ALA A 246 70.71 -23.35 15.71
C ALA A 246 71.78 -24.13 16.49
N ALA A 247 73.06 -23.75 16.36
CA ALA A 247 74.16 -24.34 17.11
C ALA A 247 74.11 -24.03 18.62
N LEU A 248 73.65 -22.83 19.01
CA LEU A 248 73.46 -22.46 20.42
C LEU A 248 72.29 -23.21 21.06
N CYS A 249 71.19 -23.42 20.33
CA CYS A 249 70.06 -24.23 20.81
C CYS A 249 70.44 -25.72 20.95
N ALA A 250 71.25 -26.28 20.06
CA ALA A 250 71.69 -27.68 20.13
C ALA A 250 72.64 -27.98 21.31
N ARG A 251 73.38 -26.98 21.82
CA ARG A 251 74.27 -27.12 22.99
C ARG A 251 73.54 -27.04 24.33
N SER A 252 72.34 -26.45 24.33
CA SER A 252 71.55 -26.22 25.55
C SER A 252 70.70 -27.44 25.97
N GLY A 253 70.49 -28.41 25.06
CA GLY A 253 69.73 -29.63 25.32
C GLY A 253 70.52 -30.81 25.89
N LYS A 254 71.79 -30.62 26.30
CA LYS A 254 72.66 -31.67 26.86
C LYS A 254 73.08 -31.36 28.30
N ARG A 255 72.14 -30.98 29.15
CA ARG A 255 72.24 -31.08 30.62
C ARG A 255 70.83 -31.23 31.16
N LEU A 256 70.36 -32.47 31.27
CA LEU A 256 69.39 -32.98 32.24
C LEU A 256 69.41 -34.51 32.11
#